data_AF-A0A5U8SW79-F1
#
_entry.id   AF-A0A5U8SW79-F1
#
_cell.length_a   1.000
_cell.length_b   1.000
_cell.length_c   1.000
_cell.angle_alpha   90.00
_cell.angle_beta   90.00
_cell.angle_gamma   90.00
#
_symmetry.space_group_name_H-M   'P 1'
#
loop_
_entity.id
_entity.type
_entity.pdbx_description
1 polymer ?
#
loop_
_entity_poly.entity_id
_entity_poly.type
_entity_poly.pdbx_seq_one_letter_code
_entity_poly.pdbx_strand_id
1 'polypeptide(L)'
;ALPAPPWGSVYLDAEGLLQGDSTLALSAFLKQERLKLKTPYPEPADHIGLILFQAAVLASEMRSAAVNTLLSQHLMNWLPRYAQRLDTHGHSPFYSALTRLALTTVQSFIKA
;
A
#
# COMPACT_ATOMS: atom_id res chain seq x y z
N ALA A 1 9.26 -10.27 -15.57
CA ALA A 1 8.82 -9.28 -14.56
C ALA A 1 7.48 -9.69 -14.00
N LEU A 2 7.15 -9.34 -12.75
CA LEU A 2 5.79 -9.54 -12.24
C LEU A 2 4.80 -8.67 -13.05
N PRO A 3 3.63 -9.19 -13.41
CA PRO A 3 2.64 -8.49 -14.24
C PRO A 3 2.02 -7.28 -13.53
N ALA A 4 1.83 -7.40 -12.22
CA ALA A 4 1.43 -6.32 -11.33
C ALA A 4 2.31 -6.40 -10.08
N PRO A 5 3.49 -5.75 -10.09
CA PRO A 5 4.37 -5.74 -8.92
C PRO A 5 3.65 -5.12 -7.71
N PRO A 6 3.66 -5.73 -6.52
CA PRO A 6 2.87 -5.27 -5.37
C PRO A 6 3.49 -4.13 -4.54
N TRP A 7 4.45 -3.38 -5.08
CA TRP A 7 5.14 -2.29 -4.39
C TRP A 7 4.77 -0.93 -4.99
N GLY A 8 4.44 0.03 -4.13
CA GLY A 8 3.99 1.35 -4.54
C GLY A 8 4.98 2.12 -5.41
N SER A 9 6.28 2.03 -5.09
CA SER A 9 7.36 2.67 -5.85
C SER A 9 7.32 2.36 -7.34
N VAL A 10 6.98 1.13 -7.74
CA VAL A 10 6.89 0.72 -9.16
C VAL A 10 5.85 1.53 -9.96
N TYR A 11 4.85 2.12 -9.28
CA TYR A 11 3.78 2.90 -9.92
C TYR A 11 3.96 4.40 -9.81
N LEU A 12 4.85 4.85 -8.93
CA LEU A 12 5.04 6.26 -8.57
C LEU A 12 6.37 6.81 -9.09
N ASP A 13 7.39 5.96 -9.14
CA ASP A 13 8.71 6.27 -9.66
C ASP A 13 8.67 6.26 -11.21
N ALA A 14 9.30 7.25 -11.85
CA ALA A 14 9.28 7.40 -13.30
C ALA A 14 10.07 6.27 -14.00
N GLU A 15 11.07 5.73 -13.33
CA GLU A 15 11.91 4.62 -13.77
C GLU A 15 11.31 3.27 -13.33
N GLY A 16 10.24 3.26 -12.54
CA GLY A 16 9.56 2.05 -12.05
C GLY A 16 10.42 1.20 -11.12
N LEU A 17 11.41 1.82 -10.47
CA LEU A 17 12.37 1.17 -9.58
C LEU A 17 11.75 0.86 -8.21
N LEU A 18 12.22 -0.22 -7.59
CA LEU A 18 11.88 -0.54 -6.21
C LEU A 18 12.63 0.38 -5.25
N GLN A 19 12.00 0.70 -4.12
CA GLN A 19 12.59 1.52 -3.05
C GLN A 19 12.94 2.96 -3.46
N GLY A 20 12.18 3.53 -4.40
CA GLY A 20 12.31 4.94 -4.79
C GLY A 20 11.83 5.92 -3.71
N ASP A 21 11.70 7.19 -4.07
CA ASP A 21 11.38 8.30 -3.14
C ASP A 21 10.08 8.07 -2.36
N SER A 22 9.07 7.43 -2.97
CA SER A 22 7.82 7.09 -2.28
C SER A 22 8.01 6.12 -1.12
N THR A 23 8.94 5.16 -1.25
CA THR A 23 9.24 4.19 -0.20
C THR A 23 10.00 4.85 0.95
N LEU A 24 10.89 5.80 0.65
CA LEU A 24 11.58 6.61 1.66
C LEU A 24 10.60 7.50 2.43
N ALA A 25 9.68 8.17 1.72
CA ALA A 25 8.64 8.99 2.32
C ALA A 25 7.74 8.17 3.26
N LEU A 26 7.28 6.99 2.83
CA LEU A 26 6.52 6.07 3.67
C LEU A 26 7.33 5.63 4.91
N SER A 27 8.61 5.30 4.72
CA SER A 27 9.47 4.88 5.83
C SER A 27 9.66 5.99 6.88
N ALA A 28 9.77 7.24 6.44
CA ALA A 28 9.85 8.40 7.33
C ALA A 28 8.55 8.60 8.12
N PHE A 29 7.39 8.49 7.46
CA PHE A 29 6.07 8.55 8.09
C PHE A 29 5.91 7.44 9.15
N LEU A 30 6.21 6.17 8.81
CA LEU A 30 6.09 5.05 9.74
C LEU A 30 7.00 5.21 10.96
N LYS A 31 8.19 5.78 10.77
CA LYS A 31 9.10 6.11 11.87
C LYS A 31 8.51 7.18 12.81
N GLN A 32 7.86 8.21 12.26
CA GLN A 32 7.16 9.22 13.06
C GLN A 32 6.01 8.61 13.87
N GLU A 33 5.28 7.67 13.27
CA GLU A 33 4.22 6.90 13.92
C GLU A 33 4.74 5.80 14.87
N ARG A 34 6.06 5.69 15.05
CA ARG A 34 6.73 4.69 15.90
C ARG A 34 6.41 3.25 15.52
N LEU A 35 6.06 3.00 14.25
CA LEU A 35 5.88 1.67 13.70
C LEU A 35 7.19 1.10 13.20
N LYS A 36 7.52 -0.11 13.64
CA LYS A 36 8.67 -0.87 13.15
C LYS A 36 8.20 -2.21 12.61
N LEU A 37 8.44 -2.44 11.32
CA LEU A 37 8.19 -3.73 10.70
C LEU A 37 9.37 -4.66 11.00
N LYS A 38 9.06 -5.82 11.56
CA LYS A 38 10.05 -6.89 11.76
C LYS A 38 9.44 -8.19 11.25
N THR A 39 9.80 -8.57 10.03
CA THR A 39 9.40 -9.82 9.40
C THR A 39 10.64 -10.72 9.24
N PRO A 40 10.48 -12.06 9.25
CA PRO A 40 11.59 -12.97 8.95
C PRO A 40 12.18 -12.76 7.55
N TYR A 41 11.34 -12.31 6.62
CA TYR A 41 11.71 -11.95 5.25
C TYR A 41 11.34 -10.48 5.04
N PRO A 42 12.30 -9.54 5.13
CA PRO A 42 12.01 -8.12 5.00
C PRO A 42 11.64 -7.78 3.55
N GLU A 43 10.47 -7.20 3.39
CA GLU A 43 10.00 -6.60 2.14
C GLU A 43 10.09 -5.07 2.25
N PRO A 44 10.24 -4.34 1.13
CA PRO A 44 10.06 -2.89 1.11
C PRO A 44 8.72 -2.48 1.75
N ALA A 45 8.74 -1.43 2.57
CA ALA A 45 7.59 -1.03 3.39
C ALA A 45 6.33 -0.69 2.58
N ASP A 46 6.51 -0.35 1.29
CA ASP A 46 5.47 0.01 0.33
C ASP A 46 4.83 -1.19 -0.37
N HIS A 47 5.12 -2.42 0.07
CA HIS A 47 4.37 -3.60 -0.35
C HIS A 47 2.90 -3.51 0.10
N ILE A 48 1.93 -3.77 -0.77
CA ILE A 48 0.48 -3.62 -0.50
C ILE A 48 0.04 -4.30 0.80
N GLY A 49 0.45 -5.56 0.99
CA GLY A 49 0.09 -6.33 2.18
C GLY A 49 0.69 -5.74 3.46
N LEU A 50 1.88 -5.14 3.38
CA LEU A 50 2.50 -4.49 4.52
C LEU A 50 1.77 -3.19 4.86
N ILE A 51 1.41 -2.34 3.88
CA ILE A 51 0.66 -1.12 4.13
C ILE A 51 -0.70 -1.44 4.78
N LEU A 52 -1.42 -2.44 4.27
CA LEU A 52 -2.71 -2.86 4.86
C LEU A 52 -2.54 -3.39 6.30
N PHE A 53 -1.47 -4.14 6.56
CA PHE A 53 -1.13 -4.59 7.91
C PHE A 53 -0.82 -3.41 8.86
N GLN A 54 -0.02 -2.44 8.40
CA GLN A 54 0.29 -1.22 9.16
C GLN A 54 -0.98 -0.42 9.47
N ALA A 55 -1.89 -0.29 8.51
CA ALA A 55 -3.19 0.36 8.72
C ALA A 55 -4.01 -0.36 9.80
N ALA A 56 -4.04 -1.70 9.79
CA ALA A 56 -4.72 -2.48 10.81
C ALA A 56 -4.12 -2.25 12.21
N VAL A 57 -2.79 -2.20 12.33
CA VAL A 57 -2.11 -1.88 13.60
C VAL A 57 -2.50 -0.48 14.10
N LEU A 58 -2.38 0.55 13.27
CA LEU A 58 -2.75 1.92 13.62
C LEU A 58 -4.22 2.03 14.05
N ALA A 59 -5.12 1.37 13.32
CA ALA A 59 -6.54 1.34 13.63
C ALA A 59 -6.82 0.65 14.98
N SER A 60 -6.15 -0.47 15.27
CA SER A 60 -6.31 -1.19 16.54
C SER A 60 -5.87 -0.36 17.76
N GLU A 61 -4.95 0.59 17.54
CA GLU A 61 -4.48 1.52 18.57
C GLU A 61 -5.25 2.87 18.56
N MET A 62 -6.39 2.94 17.87
CA MET A 62 -7.24 4.14 17.74
C MET A 62 -6.52 5.37 17.16
N ARG A 63 -5.50 5.17 16.32
CA ARG A 63 -4.73 6.25 15.68
C ARG A 63 -5.34 6.68 14.34
N SER A 64 -6.60 7.08 14.33
CA SER A 64 -7.37 7.34 13.10
C SER A 64 -6.72 8.36 12.15
N ALA A 65 -6.07 9.41 12.68
CA ALA A 65 -5.36 10.39 11.87
C ALA A 65 -4.16 9.78 11.10
N ALA A 66 -3.43 8.87 11.75
CA ALA A 66 -2.33 8.14 11.13
C ALA A 66 -2.85 7.15 10.09
N VAL A 67 -3.96 6.45 10.36
CA VAL A 67 -4.61 5.59 9.36
C VAL A 67 -5.00 6.40 8.13
N ASN A 68 -5.65 7.55 8.32
CA ASN A 68 -6.06 8.40 7.20
C ASN A 68 -4.85 8.88 6.39
N THR A 69 -3.78 9.32 7.06
CA THR A 69 -2.54 9.74 6.39
C THR A 69 -1.91 8.59 5.60
N LEU A 70 -1.77 7.40 6.22
CA LEU A 70 -1.22 6.21 5.55
C LEU A 70 -2.02 5.85 4.29
N LEU A 71 -3.35 5.78 4.41
CA LEU A 71 -4.21 5.37 3.30
C LEU A 71 -4.29 6.43 2.21
N SER A 72 -4.45 7.71 2.56
CA SER A 72 -4.62 8.79 1.58
C SER A 72 -3.31 9.16 0.87
N GLN A 73 -2.19 9.24 1.60
CA GLN A 73 -0.93 9.75 1.06
C GLN A 73 0.01 8.66 0.56
N HIS A 74 -0.05 7.44 1.12
CA HIS A 74 0.93 6.38 0.81
C HIS A 74 0.33 5.15 0.13
N LEU A 75 -1.01 5.04 0.04
CA LEU A 75 -1.67 3.94 -0.65
C LEU A 75 -2.53 4.38 -1.83
N MET A 76 -3.41 5.36 -1.62
CA MET A 76 -4.43 5.73 -2.60
C MET A 76 -3.86 6.36 -3.88
N ASN A 77 -2.63 6.88 -3.81
CA ASN A 77 -1.88 7.41 -4.96
C ASN A 77 -1.45 6.34 -5.98
N TRP A 78 -1.41 5.05 -5.62
CA TRP A 78 -1.05 3.97 -6.55
C TRP A 78 -1.98 2.76 -6.55
N LEU A 79 -2.76 2.53 -5.50
CA LEU A 79 -3.69 1.39 -5.41
C LEU A 79 -4.65 1.25 -6.60
N PRO A 80 -5.25 2.32 -7.16
CA PRO A 80 -6.08 2.21 -8.37
C PRO A 80 -5.33 1.67 -9.58
N ARG A 81 -4.06 2.09 -9.77
CA ARG A 81 -3.21 1.63 -10.88
C ARG A 81 -2.82 0.16 -10.70
N TYR A 82 -2.51 -0.24 -9.46
CA TYR A 82 -2.26 -1.64 -9.12
C TYR A 82 -3.47 -2.54 -9.41
N ALA A 83 -4.67 -2.11 -8.99
CA ALA A 83 -5.92 -2.81 -9.26
C ALA A 83 -6.17 -2.98 -10.77
N GLN A 84 -5.99 -1.91 -11.55
CA GLN A 84 -6.15 -1.95 -13.01
C GLN A 84 -5.15 -2.91 -13.67
N ARG A 85 -3.89 -2.93 -13.23
CA ARG A 85 -2.89 -3.86 -13.78
C ARG A 85 -3.25 -5.31 -13.50
N LEU A 86 -3.68 -5.64 -12.28
CA LEU A 86 -4.13 -6.99 -11.93
C LEU A 86 -5.31 -7.45 -12.79
N ASP A 87 -6.28 -6.58 -13.00
CA ASP A 87 -7.45 -6.88 -13.83
C ASP A 87 -7.09 -7.07 -15.30
N THR A 88 -6.11 -6.32 -15.81
CA THR A 88 -5.69 -6.41 -17.21
C THR A 88 -4.88 -7.67 -17.50
N HIS A 89 -4.03 -8.11 -16.56
CA HIS A 89 -3.09 -9.21 -16.81
C HIS A 89 -3.66 -10.58 -16.39
N GLY A 90 -4.85 -10.63 -15.76
CA GLY A 90 -5.65 -11.85 -15.67
C GLY A 90 -5.08 -12.99 -14.82
N HIS A 91 -4.07 -12.74 -14.00
CA HIS A 91 -3.32 -13.82 -13.33
C HIS A 91 -4.09 -14.53 -12.20
N SER A 92 -5.15 -13.91 -11.65
CA SER A 92 -6.01 -14.55 -10.66
C SER A 92 -7.31 -13.77 -10.42
N PRO A 93 -8.49 -14.36 -10.69
CA PRO A 93 -9.78 -13.76 -10.35
C PRO A 93 -9.92 -13.44 -8.85
N PHE A 94 -9.30 -14.24 -7.99
CA PHE A 94 -9.27 -14.02 -6.55
C PHE A 94 -8.51 -12.74 -6.20
N TYR A 95 -7.27 -12.57 -6.69
CA TYR A 95 -6.48 -11.36 -6.38
C TYR A 95 -7.07 -10.10 -7.02
N SER A 96 -7.69 -10.21 -8.19
CA SER A 96 -8.49 -9.13 -8.79
C SER A 96 -9.64 -8.70 -7.87
N ALA A 97 -10.43 -9.66 -7.38
CA ALA A 97 -11.54 -9.37 -6.47
C ALA A 97 -11.06 -8.80 -5.13
N LEU A 98 -10.00 -9.38 -4.55
CA LEU A 98 -9.39 -8.91 -3.30
C LEU A 98 -8.88 -7.47 -3.43
N THR A 99 -8.26 -7.12 -4.56
CA THR A 99 -7.74 -5.77 -4.77
C THR A 99 -8.85 -4.75 -4.97
N ARG A 100 -9.96 -5.12 -5.65
CA ARG A 100 -11.17 -4.28 -5.71
C ARG A 100 -11.82 -4.08 -4.35
N LEU A 101 -11.86 -5.12 -3.51
CA LEU A 101 -12.33 -5.01 -2.14
C LEU A 101 -11.46 -4.01 -1.35
N ALA A 102 -10.14 -4.17 -1.40
CA ALA A 102 -9.21 -3.26 -0.74
C ALA A 102 -9.39 -1.80 -1.22
N LEU A 103 -9.50 -1.58 -2.54
CA LEU A 103 -9.74 -0.25 -3.11
C LEU A 103 -11.04 0.37 -2.59
N THR A 104 -12.13 -0.39 -2.58
CA THR A 104 -13.44 0.08 -2.09
C THR A 104 -13.39 0.43 -0.60
N THR A 105 -12.73 -0.41 0.21
CA THR A 105 -12.54 -0.17 1.64
C THR A 105 -11.75 1.12 1.89
N VAL A 106 -10.63 1.30 1.19
CA VAL A 106 -9.76 2.48 1.32
C VAL A 106 -10.49 3.75 0.90
N GLN A 107 -11.17 3.73 -0.25
CA GLN A 107 -11.93 4.88 -0.75
C GLN A 107 -13.07 5.28 0.19
N SER A 108 -13.77 4.30 0.77
CA SER A 108 -14.86 4.55 1.71
C SER A 108 -14.32 5.13 3.02
N PHE A 109 -13.19 4.63 3.52
CA PHE A 109 -12.58 5.10 4.76
C PHE A 109 -12.07 6.54 4.66
N ILE A 110 -11.36 6.90 3.59
CA ILE A 110 -10.79 8.26 3.43
C ILE A 110 -11.88 9.34 3.29
N LYS A 111 -13.09 8.96 2.85
CA LYS A 111 -14.22 9.88 2.70
C LYS A 111 -15.04 10.08 3.97
N ALA A 112 -14.83 9.24 4.99
CA ALA A 112 -15.56 9.27 6.27
C ALA A 112 -14.88 10.24 7.25
#